data_AF-A0A7C7JVC8-F1
#
_entry.id   AF-A0A7C7JVC8-F1
#
_cell.length_a   1.000
_cell.length_b   1.000
_cell.length_c   1.000
_cell.angle_alpha   90.00
_cell.angle_beta   90.00
_cell.angle_gamma   90.00
#
_symmetry.space_group_name_H-M   'P 1'
#
loop_
_entity.id
_entity.type
_entity.pdbx_description
1 polymer ?
#
loop_
_entity_poly.entity_id
_entity_poly.type
_entity_poly.pdbx_seq_one_letter_code
_entity_poly.pdbx_strand_id
1 'polypeptide(L)' 'MAIYRTLYYTDITVGVGGRVTIPQDMREDLGIKEGESLTVRMEENPTGGRQMVVWRTKQEDEED' A
#
# COMPACT_ATOMS: atom_id res chain seq x y z
N MET A 1 -16.21 -8.84 -9.05
CA MET A 1 -14.85 -9.21 -8.61
C MET A 1 -13.88 -8.54 -9.56
N ALA A 2 -13.12 -7.55 -9.09
CA ALA A 2 -12.12 -6.90 -9.93
C ALA A 2 -10.87 -7.79 -9.98
N ILE A 3 -10.33 -8.03 -11.17
CA ILE A 3 -9.04 -8.70 -11.33
C ILE A 3 -7.97 -7.62 -11.22
N TYR A 4 -7.33 -7.52 -10.06
CA TYR A 4 -6.14 -6.69 -9.90
C TYR A 4 -4.96 -7.44 -10.51
N ARG A 5 -4.30 -6.82 -11.50
CA ARG A 5 -3.10 -7.39 -12.12
C ARG A 5 -1.88 -6.84 -11.41
N THR A 6 -0.93 -7.72 -11.09
CA THR A 6 0.40 -7.30 -10.61
C THR A 6 1.10 -6.54 -11.73
N LEU A 7 1.44 -5.27 -11.49
CA LEU A 7 2.28 -4.50 -12.41
C LEU A 7 3.75 -4.92 -12.25
N TYR A 8 4.24 -4.95 -11.01
CA TYR A 8 5.55 -5.44 -10.63
C TYR A 8 5.59 -5.68 -9.11
N TYR A 9 6.61 -6.40 -8.65
CA TYR A 9 6.94 -6.56 -7.23
C TYR A 9 8.45 -6.39 -7.06
N THR A 10 8.84 -5.94 -5.87
CA THR A 10 10.25 -5.80 -5.49
C THR A 10 10.42 -6.16 -4.03
N ASP A 11 11.63 -6.58 -3.66
CA ASP A 11 11.97 -6.89 -2.29
C ASP A 11 12.28 -5.61 -1.51
N ILE A 12 11.67 -5.47 -0.34
CA ILE A 12 11.93 -4.36 0.59
C ILE A 12 12.51 -4.91 1.89
N THR A 13 13.41 -4.15 2.52
CA THR A 13 14.00 -4.51 3.81
C THR A 13 13.37 -3.67 4.92
N VAL A 14 13.21 -4.27 6.11
CA VAL A 14 12.78 -3.54 7.31
C VAL A 14 13.98 -2.75 7.84
N GLY A 15 13.85 -1.43 7.80
CA GLY A 15 14.87 -0.51 8.29
C GLY A 15 14.90 -0.41 9.82
N VAL A 16 15.83 0.42 10.30
CA VAL A 16 15.95 0.75 11.73
C VAL A 16 14.64 1.36 12.23
N GLY A 17 14.15 0.85 13.38
CA GLY A 17 12.87 1.27 13.96
C GLY A 17 11.64 0.58 13.37
N GLY A 18 11.82 -0.50 12.60
CA GLY A 18 10.71 -1.36 12.14
C GLY A 18 9.91 -0.77 10.97
N ARG A 19 10.45 0.23 10.28
CA ARG A 19 9.79 0.89 9.15
C ARG A 19 10.16 0.22 7.85
N VAL A 20 9.22 0.17 6.92
CA VAL A 20 9.48 -0.19 5.53
C VAL A 20 9.35 1.04 4.65
N THR A 21 10.21 1.14 3.64
CA THR A 21 10.17 2.22 2.65
C THR A 21 9.44 1.72 1.42
N ILE A 22 8.43 2.48 0.97
CA ILE A 22 7.79 2.25 -0.33
C ILE A 22 8.77 2.74 -1.41
N PRO A 23 9.17 1.88 -2.38
CA PRO A 23 10.01 2.26 -3.50
C PRO A 23 9.46 3.47 -4.29
N GLN A 24 10.36 4.28 -4.84
CA GLN A 24 10.00 5.56 -5.46
C GLN A 24 9.10 5.40 -6.69
N ASP A 25 9.41 4.43 -7.55
CA ASP A 25 8.60 4.02 -8.71
C ASP A 25 7.18 3.62 -8.29
N MET A 26 7.05 2.78 -7.24
CA MET A 26 5.75 2.38 -6.70
C MET A 26 4.96 3.56 -6.16
N ARG A 27 5.64 4.48 -5.50
CA ARG A 27 5.01 5.70 -4.95
C ARG A 27 4.47 6.59 -6.06
N GLU A 28 5.23 6.75 -7.14
CA GLU A 28 4.83 7.52 -8.33
C GLU A 28 3.62 6.90 -9.02
N ASP A 29 3.64 5.58 -9.25
CA ASP A 29 2.53 4.86 -9.87
C ASP A 29 1.24 4.86 -9.02
N LEU A 30 1.39 4.79 -7.69
CA LEU A 30 0.26 4.91 -6.76
C LEU A 30 -0.21 6.36 -6.56
N GLY A 31 0.55 7.35 -7.04
CA GLY A 31 0.26 8.77 -6.86
C GLY A 31 0.28 9.23 -5.40
N ILE A 32 1.09 8.59 -4.55
CA ILE A 32 1.18 8.87 -3.11
C ILE A 32 2.13 10.04 -2.85
N LYS A 33 1.62 11.10 -2.21
CA LYS A 33 2.42 12.30 -1.90
C LYS A 33 2.90 12.32 -0.46
N GLU A 34 3.85 13.21 -0.19
CA GLU A 34 4.36 13.41 1.17
C GLU A 34 3.25 13.97 2.06
N GLY A 35 3.15 13.47 3.29
CA GLY A 35 2.11 13.87 4.23
C GLY A 35 0.73 13.23 4.01
N GLU A 36 0.55 12.41 2.97
CA GLU A 36 -0.71 11.71 2.75
C GLU A 36 -0.87 10.51 3.70
N SER A 37 -2.10 10.31 4.18
CA SER A 37 -2.48 9.13 4.93
C SER A 37 -2.80 7.97 3.99
N LEU A 38 -2.34 6.78 4.37
CA LEU A 38 -2.61 5.53 3.67
C LEU A 38 -3.47 4.61 4.54
N THR A 39 -4.38 3.90 3.90
CA THR A 39 -5.14 2.83 4.54
C THR A 39 -4.44 1.51 4.30
N VAL A 40 -4.33 0.70 5.36
CA VAL A 40 -3.73 -0.63 5.32
C VAL A 40 -4.76 -1.68 5.70
N ARG A 41 -4.85 -2.75 4.92
CA ARG A 41 -5.62 -3.95 5.26
C ARG A 41 -4.73 -5.17 5.28
N MET A 42 -4.88 -5.97 6.32
CA MET A 42 -4.35 -7.32 6.38
C MET A 42 -5.34 -8.28 5.73
N GLU A 43 -4.84 -9.08 4.80
CA GLU A 43 -5.61 -10.15 4.17
C GLU A 43 -4.93 -11.49 4.44
N GLU A 44 -5.75 -12.52 4.61
CA GLU A 44 -5.30 -13.91 4.69
C GLU A 44 -5.77 -14.63 3.43
N ASN A 45 -4.84 -15.28 2.75
CA ASN A 45 -5.14 -16.10 1.59
C ASN A 45 -5.59 -17.51 2.03
N PRO A 46 -6.22 -18.30 1.14
CA PRO A 46 -6.71 -19.64 1.50
C PRO A 46 -5.63 -20.63 1.98
N THR A 47 -4.36 -20.34 1.72
CA THR A 47 -3.23 -21.18 2.16
C THR A 47 -2.63 -20.69 3.49
N GLY A 48 -3.27 -19.75 4.18
CA GLY A 48 -2.83 -19.17 5.46
C GLY A 48 -1.70 -18.13 5.33
N GLY A 49 -1.30 -17.79 4.11
CA GLY A 49 -0.38 -16.70 3.84
C GLY A 49 -1.05 -15.36 4.09
N ARG A 50 -0.36 -14.45 4.78
CA ARG A 50 -0.86 -13.11 5.08
C ARG A 50 -0.19 -12.08 4.18
N GLN A 51 -0.97 -11.14 3.69
CA GLN A 51 -0.47 -10.02 2.89
C GLN A 51 -1.04 -8.69 3.40
N MET A 52 -0.26 -7.63 3.22
CA MET A 52 -0.71 -6.26 3.42
C MET A 52 -1.12 -5.66 2.08
N VAL A 53 -2.30 -5.06 2.05
CA VAL A 53 -2.76 -4.22 0.94
C VAL A 53 -2.78 -2.78 1.44
N VAL A 54 -2.13 -1.89 0.70
CA VAL A 54 -2.01 -0.47 1.04
C VAL A 54 -2.56 0.37 -0.11
N TRP A 55 -3.36 1.37 0.20
CA TRP A 55 -3.88 2.33 -0.78
C TRP A 55 -4.07 3.71 -0.16
N ARG A 56 -4.23 4.72 -1.02
CA ARG A 56 -4.51 6.10 -0.56
C ARG A 56 -5.82 6.11 0.21
N THR A 57 -5.82 6.68 1.41
CA THR A 57 -7.05 6.87 2.17
C THR A 57 -7.97 7.78 1.36
N LYS A 58 -9.24 7.39 1.20
CA LYS A 58 -10.24 8.32 0.66
C LYS A 58 -10.32 9.48 1.65
N GLN A 59 -9.94 10.67 1.22
CA GLN A 59 -10.36 11.87 1.92
C GLN A 59 -11.87 11.91 1.73
N GLU A 60 -12.63 11.81 2.83
CA GLU A 60 -14.00 12.27 2.80
C GLU A 60 -13.88 13.75 2.51
N ASP A 61 -14.29 14.17 1.30
CA ASP A 61 -14.52 15.57 1.05
C ASP A 61 -15.54 16.00 2.12
N GLU A 62 -15.11 16.79 3.10
CA GLU A 62 -16.05 17.48 3.98
C GLU A 62 -16.95 18.30 3.05
N GLU A 63 -18.18 17.83 2.85
CA GLU A 63 -19.24 18.61 2.21
C GLU A 63 -19.53 19.80 3.14
N ASP A 64 -18.89 20.93 2.87
CA ASP A 64 -19.28 22.26 3.39
C ASP A 64 -20.56 22.77 2.70
#